data_AF-A0A0Q5V6G5-F1
#
_entry.id   AF-A0A0Q5V6G5-F1
#
_cell.length_a   1.000
_cell.length_b   1.000
_cell.length_c   1.000
_cell.angle_alpha   90.00
_cell.angle_beta   90.00
_cell.angle_gamma   90.00
#
_symmetry.space_group_name_H-M   'P 1'
#
loop_
_entity.id
_entity.type
_entity.pdbx_description
1 polymer ?
#
loop_
_entity_poly.entity_id
_entity_poly.type
_entity_poly.pdbx_seq_one_letter_code
_entity_poly.pdbx_strand_id
1 'polypeptide(L)'
;MTAPTTLLDQLREQEHRLVFDGFDESTAWTVGSTLRATALGLELPVAISVRRNGQRLFHTALPGSSADNDAWLERKCAVVDRFGHSSLLIGEQFRQGGTSFEAGSRLDPDRFAAHGGAFPVLVRGTGCVGTIAVSGLPQRADHDLVVRVLADHLGVDLT
;
A
#
# COMPACT_ATOMS: atom_id res chain seq x y z
N MET A 1 -17.34 10.74 -25.69
CA MET A 1 -15.96 10.31 -25.43
C MET A 1 -15.62 10.76 -24.01
N THR A 2 -15.56 9.84 -23.06
CA THR A 2 -15.04 10.11 -21.72
C THR A 2 -13.54 10.42 -21.83
N ALA A 3 -13.06 11.42 -21.10
CA ALA A 3 -11.64 11.74 -21.05
C ALA A 3 -10.84 10.50 -20.58
N PRO A 4 -9.57 10.34 -20.99
CA PRO A 4 -8.73 9.26 -20.49
C PRO A 4 -8.59 9.38 -18.96
N THR A 5 -8.90 8.28 -18.25
CA THR A 5 -8.78 8.20 -16.78
C THR A 5 -7.34 8.46 -16.36
N THR A 6 -7.12 9.44 -15.48
CA THR A 6 -5.77 9.73 -14.98
C THR A 6 -5.32 8.64 -14.00
N LEU A 7 -4.00 8.56 -13.74
CA LEU A 7 -3.49 7.65 -12.69
C LEU A 7 -4.13 7.97 -11.32
N LEU A 8 -4.31 9.25 -10.99
CA LEU A 8 -4.94 9.62 -9.72
C LEU A 8 -6.38 9.10 -9.62
N ASP A 9 -7.14 9.13 -10.72
CA ASP A 9 -8.50 8.61 -10.76
C ASP A 9 -8.52 7.08 -10.61
N GLN A 10 -7.55 6.37 -11.22
CA GLN A 10 -7.38 4.92 -11.03
C GLN A 10 -7.09 4.58 -9.57
N LEU A 11 -6.20 5.32 -8.90
CA LEU A 11 -5.84 5.07 -7.51
C LEU A 11 -7.02 5.32 -6.55
N ARG A 12 -7.80 6.37 -6.81
CA ARG A 12 -9.03 6.65 -6.07
C ARG A 12 -10.06 5.54 -6.23
N GLU A 13 -10.22 5.01 -7.44
CA GLU A 13 -11.15 3.90 -7.68
C GLU A 13 -10.71 2.62 -6.98
N GLN A 14 -9.41 2.31 -6.99
CA GLN A 14 -8.86 1.18 -6.22
C GLN A 14 -9.20 1.29 -4.74
N GLU A 15 -8.96 2.46 -4.12
CA GLU A 15 -9.28 2.69 -2.70
C GLU A 15 -10.78 2.66 -2.43
N HIS A 16 -11.61 3.14 -3.35
CA HIS A 16 -13.06 3.10 -3.21
C HIS A 16 -13.62 1.67 -3.24
N ARG A 17 -13.03 0.79 -4.04
CA ARG A 17 -13.53 -0.59 -4.24
C ARG A 17 -12.92 -1.61 -3.29
N LEU A 18 -11.67 -1.43 -2.89
CA LEU A 18 -10.95 -2.36 -2.01
C LEU A 18 -11.22 -2.04 -0.54
N VAL A 19 -12.45 -2.35 -0.10
CA VAL A 19 -12.95 -2.08 1.26
C VAL A 19 -13.38 -3.38 1.92
N PHE A 20 -12.82 -3.67 3.09
CA PHE A 20 -13.16 -4.82 3.92
C PHE A 20 -14.48 -4.60 4.67
N ASP A 21 -15.24 -5.67 4.91
CA ASP A 21 -16.38 -5.62 5.86
C ASP A 21 -15.91 -5.77 7.32
N GLY A 22 -14.75 -6.36 7.55
CA GLY A 22 -14.08 -6.47 8.85
C GLY A 22 -12.61 -6.82 8.68
N PHE A 23 -11.79 -6.50 9.67
CA PHE A 23 -10.34 -6.75 9.60
C PHE A 23 -9.77 -7.17 10.96
N ASP A 24 -9.40 -8.45 11.05
CA ASP A 24 -8.82 -9.05 12.24
C ASP A 24 -7.45 -9.69 11.96
N GLU A 25 -6.90 -10.37 12.96
CA GLU A 25 -5.64 -11.09 12.89
C GLU A 25 -5.65 -12.19 11.82
N SER A 26 -6.80 -12.85 11.62
CA SER A 26 -6.97 -13.90 10.62
C SER A 26 -6.99 -13.33 9.20
N THR A 27 -7.66 -12.20 8.99
CA THR A 27 -7.62 -11.45 7.73
C THR A 27 -6.18 -11.01 7.43
N ALA A 28 -5.49 -10.42 8.41
CA ALA A 28 -4.11 -9.97 8.25
C ALA A 28 -3.16 -11.13 7.91
N TRP A 29 -3.32 -12.29 8.56
CA TRP A 29 -2.55 -13.50 8.27
C TRP A 29 -2.79 -14.01 6.84
N THR A 30 -4.05 -14.10 6.42
CA THR A 30 -4.41 -14.57 5.08
C THR A 30 -3.86 -13.66 3.99
N VAL A 31 -4.08 -12.34 4.11
CA VAL A 31 -3.59 -11.35 3.13
C VAL A 31 -2.05 -11.36 3.09
N GLY A 32 -1.40 -11.29 4.25
CA GLY A 32 0.07 -11.31 4.33
C GLY A 32 0.69 -12.58 3.77
N SER A 33 0.13 -13.75 4.08
CA SER A 33 0.60 -15.04 3.57
C SER A 33 0.37 -15.18 2.06
N THR A 34 -0.72 -14.63 1.53
CA THR A 34 -1.03 -14.62 0.09
C THR A 34 -0.06 -13.72 -0.67
N LEU A 35 0.23 -12.52 -0.14
CA LEU A 35 1.27 -11.64 -0.67
C LEU A 35 2.63 -12.34 -0.71
N ARG A 36 3.01 -13.00 0.39
CA ARG A 36 4.26 -13.75 0.47
C ARG A 36 4.32 -14.88 -0.56
N ALA A 37 3.30 -15.71 -0.65
CA ALA A 37 3.26 -16.82 -1.59
C ALA A 37 3.34 -16.33 -3.04
N THR A 38 2.59 -15.27 -3.35
CA THR A 38 2.59 -14.63 -4.67
C THR A 38 3.96 -14.06 -5.02
N ALA A 39 4.58 -13.30 -4.12
CA ALA A 39 5.90 -12.72 -4.33
C ALA A 39 6.99 -13.80 -4.46
N LEU A 40 6.92 -14.86 -3.65
CA LEU A 40 7.87 -15.96 -3.69
C LEU A 40 7.76 -16.77 -4.99
N GLY A 41 6.54 -17.04 -5.46
CA GLY A 41 6.32 -17.72 -6.74
C GLY A 41 6.79 -16.92 -7.96
N LEU A 42 6.96 -15.60 -7.80
CA LEU A 42 7.50 -14.69 -8.80
C LEU A 42 8.97 -14.30 -8.54
N GLU A 43 9.62 -14.94 -7.55
CA GLU A 43 11.02 -14.69 -7.16
C GLU A 43 11.32 -13.21 -6.84
N LEU A 44 10.35 -12.49 -6.28
CA LEU A 44 10.47 -11.05 -6.02
C LEU A 44 11.21 -10.76 -4.70
N PRO A 45 12.23 -9.88 -4.70
CA PRO A 45 13.05 -9.58 -3.53
C PRO A 45 12.40 -8.52 -2.62
N VAL A 46 11.24 -8.83 -2.05
CA VAL A 46 10.43 -7.85 -1.29
C VAL A 46 10.32 -8.16 0.21
N ALA A 47 10.14 -7.11 1.00
CA ALA A 47 9.63 -7.19 2.37
C ALA A 47 8.15 -6.81 2.39
N ILE A 48 7.36 -7.42 3.29
CA ILE A 48 5.92 -7.25 3.40
C ILE A 48 5.55 -6.92 4.85
N SER A 49 4.59 -6.02 5.06
CA SER A 49 4.03 -5.72 6.39
C SER A 49 2.51 -5.55 6.32
N VAL A 50 1.80 -6.07 7.32
CA VAL A 50 0.38 -5.78 7.55
C VAL A 50 0.20 -5.25 8.97
N ARG A 51 -0.52 -4.13 9.12
CA ARG A 51 -0.73 -3.43 10.39
C ARG A 51 -2.18 -3.05 10.60
N ARG A 52 -2.57 -2.95 11.87
CA ARG A 52 -3.85 -2.37 12.31
C ARG A 52 -3.58 -1.47 13.51
N ASN A 53 -3.95 -0.20 13.44
CA ASN A 53 -3.75 0.80 14.51
C ASN A 53 -2.32 0.80 15.09
N GLY A 54 -1.30 0.76 14.22
CA GLY A 54 0.12 0.74 14.60
C GLY A 54 0.66 -0.63 15.04
N GLN A 55 -0.20 -1.60 15.36
CA GLN A 55 0.23 -2.97 15.66
C GLN A 55 0.58 -3.71 14.37
N ARG A 56 1.78 -4.29 14.31
CA ARG A 56 2.21 -5.17 13.21
C ARG A 56 1.66 -6.57 13.43
N LEU A 57 0.71 -6.97 12.58
CA LEU A 57 0.05 -8.28 12.64
C LEU A 57 0.75 -9.31 11.76
N PHE A 58 1.44 -8.87 10.70
CA PHE A 58 2.23 -9.71 9.82
C PHE A 58 3.49 -8.98 9.34
N HIS A 59 4.59 -9.71 9.23
CA HIS A 59 5.80 -9.27 8.53
C HIS A 59 6.60 -10.46 8.02
N THR A 60 7.19 -10.29 6.84
CA THR A 60 8.12 -11.27 6.28
C THR A 60 9.08 -10.57 5.32
N ALA A 61 10.32 -11.04 5.29
CA ALA A 61 11.32 -10.69 4.30
C ALA A 61 11.51 -11.89 3.35
N LEU A 62 11.54 -11.64 2.04
CA LEU A 62 11.84 -12.67 1.04
C LEU A 62 13.33 -12.64 0.63
N PRO A 63 13.87 -13.74 0.08
CA PRO A 63 15.24 -13.77 -0.43
C PRO A 63 15.53 -12.59 -1.36
N GLY A 64 16.66 -11.92 -1.14
CA GLY A 64 17.08 -10.74 -1.91
C GLY A 64 16.59 -9.40 -1.36
N SER A 65 15.63 -9.38 -0.44
CA SER A 65 15.30 -8.17 0.35
C SER A 65 16.36 -7.90 1.43
N SER A 66 16.34 -6.69 1.99
CA SER A 66 17.30 -6.20 2.97
C SER A 66 16.63 -5.36 4.06
N ALA A 67 17.38 -5.02 5.12
CA ALA A 67 16.88 -4.13 6.18
C ALA A 67 16.49 -2.72 5.69
N ASP A 68 17.01 -2.26 4.55
CA ASP A 68 16.56 -1.02 3.92
C ASP A 68 15.07 -1.11 3.53
N ASN A 69 14.61 -2.28 3.08
CA ASN A 69 13.21 -2.49 2.73
C ASN A 69 12.29 -2.32 3.95
N ASP A 70 12.75 -2.69 5.16
CA ASP A 70 12.01 -2.46 6.40
C ASP A 70 11.87 -0.96 6.71
N ALA A 71 12.94 -0.18 6.54
CA ALA A 71 12.89 1.26 6.72
C ALA A 71 11.91 1.93 5.72
N TRP A 72 11.90 1.46 4.46
CA TRP A 72 10.92 1.87 3.47
C TRP A 72 9.49 1.49 3.85
N LEU A 73 9.26 0.27 4.40
CA LEU A 73 7.94 -0.12 4.89
C LEU A 73 7.44 0.85 5.97
N GLU A 74 8.28 1.21 6.95
CA GLU A 74 7.91 2.20 7.97
C GLU A 74 7.49 3.54 7.35
N ARG A 75 8.32 4.08 6.45
CA ARG A 75 8.11 5.41 5.86
C ARG A 75 6.87 5.48 4.97
N LYS A 76 6.61 4.42 4.20
CA LYS A 76 5.39 4.31 3.36
C LYS A 76 4.15 4.11 4.23
N CYS A 77 4.21 3.25 5.26
CA CYS A 77 3.08 3.04 6.19
C CYS A 77 2.72 4.34 6.93
N ALA A 78 3.71 5.11 7.38
CA ALA A 78 3.48 6.39 8.06
C ALA A 78 2.70 7.39 7.20
N VAL A 79 2.88 7.38 5.87
CA VAL A 79 2.06 8.19 4.96
C VAL A 79 0.60 7.75 5.02
N VAL A 80 0.33 6.45 4.90
CA VAL A 80 -1.05 5.96 4.93
C VAL A 80 -1.68 6.17 6.31
N ASP A 81 -0.95 5.95 7.40
CA ASP A 81 -1.42 6.19 8.77
C ASP A 81 -1.79 7.68 8.98
N ARG A 82 -1.06 8.60 8.33
CA ARG A 82 -1.28 10.05 8.44
C ARG A 82 -2.43 10.57 7.58
N PHE A 83 -2.55 10.05 6.35
CA PHE A 83 -3.41 10.61 5.31
C PHE A 83 -4.63 9.74 5.00
N GLY A 84 -4.67 8.47 5.43
CA GLY A 84 -5.76 7.54 5.17
C GLY A 84 -5.86 7.04 3.72
N HIS A 85 -4.84 7.33 2.90
CA HIS A 85 -4.77 6.98 1.47
C HIS A 85 -3.47 6.26 1.16
N SER A 86 -3.44 5.52 0.06
CA SER A 86 -2.25 4.81 -0.39
C SER A 86 -1.09 5.78 -0.62
N SER A 87 0.13 5.30 -0.32
CA SER A 87 1.33 6.12 -0.44
C SER A 87 1.55 6.61 -1.88
N LEU A 88 1.14 5.80 -2.88
CA LEU A 88 1.19 6.20 -4.29
C LEU A 88 0.18 7.30 -4.63
N LEU A 89 -1.04 7.22 -4.10
CA LEU A 89 -2.08 8.25 -4.32
C LEU A 89 -1.62 9.59 -3.78
N ILE A 90 -1.08 9.62 -2.56
CA ILE A 90 -0.54 10.84 -1.97
C ILE A 90 0.62 11.38 -2.83
N GLY A 91 1.55 10.54 -3.25
CA GLY A 91 2.64 10.96 -4.14
C GLY A 91 2.13 11.56 -5.46
N GLU A 92 1.10 10.96 -6.06
CA GLU A 92 0.46 11.44 -7.28
C GLU A 92 -0.25 12.79 -7.08
N GLN A 93 -0.94 13.00 -5.96
CA GLN A 93 -1.60 14.28 -5.66
C GLN A 93 -0.61 15.45 -5.66
N PHE A 94 0.55 15.29 -5.01
CA PHE A 94 1.59 16.32 -5.00
C PHE A 94 2.15 16.56 -6.41
N ARG A 95 2.38 15.48 -7.18
CA ARG A 95 2.88 15.57 -8.56
C ARG A 95 1.90 16.30 -9.49
N GLN A 96 0.60 16.03 -9.39
CA GLN A 96 -0.42 16.77 -10.13
C GLN A 96 -0.51 18.24 -9.69
N GLY A 97 -0.21 18.53 -8.42
CA GLY A 97 -0.07 19.89 -7.89
C GLY A 97 1.22 20.61 -8.30
N GLY A 98 2.09 19.99 -9.10
CA GLY A 98 3.33 20.58 -9.61
C GLY A 98 4.50 20.57 -8.61
N THR A 99 4.45 19.71 -7.59
CA THR A 99 5.54 19.57 -6.60
C THR A 99 5.80 18.10 -6.26
N SER A 100 6.82 17.81 -5.45
CA SER A 100 7.00 16.48 -4.85
C SER A 100 6.43 16.43 -3.44
N PHE A 101 6.19 15.23 -2.94
CA PHE A 101 5.76 15.04 -1.56
C PHE A 101 6.83 15.53 -0.57
N GLU A 102 8.10 15.27 -0.86
CA GLU A 102 9.25 15.67 -0.05
C GLU A 102 9.37 17.19 0.05
N ALA A 103 9.15 17.91 -1.06
CA ALA A 103 9.22 19.37 -1.08
C ALA A 103 7.94 20.03 -0.53
N GLY A 104 6.77 19.44 -0.78
CA GLY A 104 5.48 20.06 -0.50
C GLY A 104 4.87 19.73 0.88
N SER A 105 5.18 18.56 1.45
CA SER A 105 4.47 18.06 2.65
C SER A 105 4.90 18.75 3.95
N ARG A 106 6.12 19.31 3.99
CA ARG A 106 6.80 19.81 5.20
C ARG A 106 6.98 18.75 6.30
N LEU A 107 6.83 17.47 5.96
CA LEU A 107 7.05 16.35 6.87
C LEU A 107 8.51 15.93 6.84
N ASP A 108 8.94 15.27 7.91
CA ASP A 108 10.28 14.71 8.03
C ASP A 108 10.49 13.61 6.97
N PRO A 109 11.41 13.80 6.00
CA PRO A 109 11.62 12.85 4.91
C PRO A 109 12.15 11.50 5.41
N ASP A 110 12.81 11.45 6.58
CA ASP A 110 13.30 10.20 7.15
C ASP A 110 12.16 9.35 7.74
N ARG A 111 11.01 9.97 7.99
CA ARG A 111 9.82 9.32 8.55
C ARG A 111 8.69 9.08 7.56
N PHE A 112 8.65 9.83 6.46
CA PHE A 112 7.57 9.74 5.49
C PHE A 112 8.10 9.62 4.06
N ALA A 113 7.54 8.68 3.31
CA ALA A 113 7.85 8.51 1.89
C ALA A 113 6.57 8.16 1.12
N ALA A 114 6.05 9.12 0.34
CA ALA A 114 4.86 8.92 -0.51
C ALA A 114 5.22 8.24 -1.83
N HIS A 115 5.88 7.08 -1.71
CA HIS A 115 6.24 6.18 -2.80
C HIS A 115 5.34 4.96 -2.73
N GLY A 116 4.87 4.48 -3.88
CA GLY A 116 3.95 3.34 -3.96
C GLY A 116 4.44 2.08 -3.25
N GLY A 117 3.46 1.28 -2.81
CA GLY A 117 3.69 0.05 -2.06
C GLY A 117 3.06 0.01 -0.68
N ALA A 118 2.39 1.06 -0.20
CA ALA A 118 1.54 0.98 1.00
C ALA A 118 0.10 1.37 0.66
N PHE A 119 -0.85 0.54 1.09
CA PHE A 119 -2.28 0.67 0.80
C PHE A 119 -3.09 0.65 2.11
N PRO A 120 -4.14 1.49 2.24
CA PRO A 120 -4.93 1.56 3.46
C PRO A 120 -5.78 0.30 3.64
N VAL A 121 -5.86 -0.18 4.88
CA VAL A 121 -6.89 -1.13 5.30
C VAL A 121 -8.15 -0.33 5.59
N LEU A 122 -9.06 -0.27 4.61
CA LEU A 122 -10.33 0.42 4.73
C LEU A 122 -11.42 -0.54 5.18
N VAL A 123 -12.12 -0.21 6.27
CA VAL A 123 -13.25 -1.00 6.76
C VAL A 123 -14.56 -0.23 6.57
N ARG A 124 -15.57 -0.90 6.00
CA ARG A 124 -16.87 -0.33 5.70
C ARG A 124 -17.49 0.29 6.97
N GLY A 125 -17.94 1.55 6.85
CA GLY A 125 -18.51 2.29 7.98
C GLY A 125 -17.52 2.75 9.07
N THR A 126 -16.24 2.39 8.97
CA THR A 126 -15.19 2.75 9.96
C THR A 126 -14.13 3.67 9.37
N GLY A 127 -13.71 3.44 8.12
CA GLY A 127 -12.61 4.15 7.47
C GLY A 127 -11.29 3.39 7.57
N CYS A 128 -10.17 4.11 7.47
CA CYS A 128 -8.84 3.51 7.53
C CYS A 128 -8.49 3.05 8.96
N VAL A 129 -8.16 1.77 9.12
CA VAL A 129 -7.78 1.16 10.41
C VAL A 129 -6.36 0.62 10.43
N GLY A 130 -5.63 0.73 9.32
CA GLY A 130 -4.31 0.11 9.18
C GLY A 130 -3.73 0.17 7.79
N THR A 131 -2.71 -0.64 7.56
CA THR A 131 -1.88 -0.59 6.36
C THR A 131 -1.46 -1.98 5.90
N ILE A 132 -1.43 -2.19 4.59
CA ILE A 132 -0.78 -3.33 3.94
C ILE A 132 0.30 -2.77 3.04
N ALA A 133 1.53 -3.24 3.19
CA ALA A 133 2.66 -2.68 2.50
C ALA A 133 3.66 -3.71 1.97
N VAL A 134 4.28 -3.37 0.85
CA VAL A 134 5.36 -4.06 0.14
C VAL A 134 6.49 -3.07 -0.14
N SER A 135 7.72 -3.55 -0.02
CA SER A 135 8.93 -2.80 -0.42
C SER A 135 9.93 -3.72 -1.09
N GLY A 136 10.37 -3.34 -2.29
CA GLY A 136 11.48 -4.00 -3.00
C GLY A 136 11.44 -3.86 -4.52
N LEU A 137 10.31 -3.41 -5.08
CA LEU A 137 10.13 -3.19 -6.51
C LEU A 137 10.07 -1.69 -6.85
N PRO A 138 10.05 -1.31 -8.15
CA PRO A 138 9.65 0.03 -8.53
C PRO A 138 8.27 0.37 -7.95
N GLN A 139 8.07 1.62 -7.51
CA GLN A 139 6.92 2.03 -6.70
C GLN A 139 5.54 1.60 -7.23
N ARG A 140 5.35 1.62 -8.55
CA ARG A 140 4.10 1.21 -9.20
C ARG A 140 3.90 -0.31 -9.08
N ALA A 141 4.95 -1.09 -9.25
CA ALA A 141 4.92 -2.55 -9.11
C ALA A 141 4.69 -3.00 -7.66
N ASP A 142 5.29 -2.33 -6.67
CA ASP A 142 4.98 -2.58 -5.26
C ASP A 142 3.49 -2.33 -4.98
N HIS A 143 2.94 -1.21 -5.47
CA HIS A 143 1.52 -0.86 -5.32
C HIS A 143 0.60 -1.86 -6.02
N ASP A 144 0.88 -2.17 -7.28
CA ASP A 144 0.07 -3.07 -8.09
C ASP A 144 0.06 -4.51 -7.51
N LEU A 145 1.16 -4.95 -6.87
CA LEU A 145 1.20 -6.24 -6.18
C LEU A 145 0.21 -6.27 -5.00
N VAL A 146 0.16 -5.20 -4.19
CA VAL A 146 -0.79 -5.09 -3.07
C VAL A 146 -2.22 -5.05 -3.59
N VAL A 147 -2.50 -4.20 -4.58
CA VAL A 147 -3.83 -4.05 -5.18
C VAL A 147 -4.34 -5.35 -5.77
N ARG A 148 -3.50 -6.09 -6.51
CA ARG A 148 -3.87 -7.39 -7.09
C ARG A 148 -4.30 -8.38 -6.01
N VAL A 149 -3.48 -8.56 -4.97
CA VAL A 149 -3.79 -9.54 -3.91
C VAL A 149 -5.05 -9.12 -3.13
N LEU A 150 -5.25 -7.82 -2.91
CA LEU A 150 -6.47 -7.32 -2.28
C LEU A 150 -7.72 -7.53 -3.13
N ALA A 151 -7.62 -7.24 -4.43
CA ALA A 151 -8.70 -7.46 -5.38
C ALA A 151 -9.13 -8.93 -5.40
N ASP A 152 -8.15 -9.85 -5.50
CA ASP A 152 -8.39 -11.29 -5.46
C ASP A 152 -9.01 -11.73 -4.11
N HIS A 153 -8.48 -11.24 -2.99
CA HIS A 153 -8.97 -11.57 -1.65
C HIS A 153 -10.40 -11.08 -1.40
N LEU A 154 -10.76 -9.91 -1.91
CA LEU A 154 -12.07 -9.29 -1.74
C LEU A 154 -13.07 -9.68 -2.85
N GLY A 155 -12.64 -10.43 -3.86
CA GLY A 155 -13.49 -10.79 -5.01
C GLY A 155 -13.91 -9.58 -5.86
N VAL A 156 -13.04 -8.57 -5.98
CA VAL A 156 -13.30 -7.32 -6.69
C VAL A 156 -12.56 -7.31 -8.03
N ASP A 157 -13.30 -7.19 -9.14
CA ASP A 157 -12.70 -7.11 -10.47
C ASP A 157 -12.33 -5.67 -10.86
N LEU A 158 -11.03 -5.34 -10.89
CA LEU A 158 -10.53 -3.99 -11.18
C LEU A 158 -10.22 -3.71 -12.66
N THR A 159 -10.64 -4.59 -13.60
CA THR A 159 -10.50 -4.31 -15.05
C THR A 159 -11.25 -3.07 -15.51
#